data_AF-A0A9D7EC15-F1
#
_entry.id   AF-A0A9D7EC15-F1
#
_cell.length_a   1.000
_cell.length_b   1.000
_cell.length_c   1.000
_cell.angle_alpha   90.00
_cell.angle_beta   90.00
_cell.angle_gamma   90.00
#
_symmetry.space_group_name_H-M   'P 1'
#
loop_
_entity.id
_entity.type
_entity.pdbx_description
1 polymer ?
#
loop_
_entity_poly.entity_id
_entity_poly.type
_entity_poly.pdbx_seq_one_letter_code
_entity_poly.pdbx_strand_id
1 'polypeptide(L)'
;MRFFSLADGSRLRLAACGLWLLFTGVVWAQRSPFNGLEVLPADSTGHYRIIFGGHFHGESTNRSGYPAATLLANLDTINKLGANLFLSTGDLFMDPENDLPRYQRSFFGKLNTPFFNALGNHDEFGIEWADPVVRPGCLDGAGSASLPPSPTCILVLRY
;
A
#
# COMPACT_ATOMS: atom_id res chain seq x y z
N MET A 1 35.29 6.50 59.28
CA MET A 1 35.43 6.08 57.87
C MET A 1 34.13 5.42 57.43
N ARG A 2 33.34 6.07 56.56
CA ARG A 2 32.20 5.46 55.86
C ARG A 2 32.52 5.52 54.37
N PHE A 3 32.52 4.36 53.72
CA PHE A 3 32.76 4.23 52.28
C PHE A 3 31.52 4.72 51.51
N PHE A 4 31.74 5.59 50.52
CA PHE A 4 30.75 5.93 49.50
C PHE A 4 30.58 4.73 48.55
N SER A 5 29.34 4.29 48.36
CA SER A 5 28.96 3.32 47.33
C SER A 5 28.78 4.08 46.01
N LEU A 6 29.56 3.70 44.99
CA LEU A 6 29.44 4.21 43.63
C LEU A 6 28.19 3.63 42.97
N ALA A 7 27.28 4.51 42.53
CA ALA A 7 26.12 4.15 41.75
C ALA A 7 26.54 3.60 40.38
N ASP A 8 25.96 2.45 40.04
CA ASP A 8 26.21 1.66 38.84
C ASP A 8 25.69 2.36 37.57
N GLY A 9 26.60 2.97 36.80
CA GLY A 9 26.31 3.71 35.55
C GLY A 9 25.93 2.83 34.35
N SER A 10 25.90 1.50 34.49
CA SER A 10 25.53 0.58 33.42
C SER A 10 24.03 0.57 33.12
N ARG A 11 23.20 0.86 34.14
CA ARG A 11 21.73 0.86 34.02
C ARG A 11 21.19 2.06 33.26
N LEU A 12 21.88 3.20 33.29
CA LEU A 12 21.47 4.41 32.58
C LEU A 12 21.67 4.30 31.04
N ARG A 13 22.66 3.52 30.59
CA ARG A 13 22.96 3.36 29.15
C ARG A 13 22.01 2.39 28.45
N LEU A 14 21.58 1.34 29.14
CA LEU A 14 20.61 0.38 28.61
C LEU A 14 19.20 0.98 28.48
N ALA A 15 18.78 1.81 29.42
CA ALA A 15 17.50 2.51 29.36
C ALA A 15 17.42 3.51 28.20
N ALA A 16 18.52 4.21 27.89
CA ALA A 16 18.59 5.17 26.80
C ALA A 16 18.51 4.52 25.40
N CYS A 17 19.09 3.32 25.21
CA CYS A 17 18.97 2.56 23.96
C CYS A 17 17.57 1.96 23.77
N GLY A 18 16.93 1.48 24.84
CA GLY A 18 15.56 0.95 24.78
C GLY A 18 14.53 2.01 24.39
N LEU A 19 14.71 3.25 24.84
CA LEU A 19 13.82 4.37 24.51
C LEU A 19 13.98 4.83 23.05
N TRP A 20 15.19 4.77 22.48
CA TRP A 20 15.42 5.12 21.07
C TRP A 20 14.79 4.12 20.07
N LEU A 21 14.75 2.82 20.42
CA LEU A 21 14.10 1.80 19.59
C LEU A 21 12.57 1.87 19.61
N LEU A 22 11.98 2.49 20.64
CA LEU A 22 10.53 2.72 20.72
C LEU A 22 10.09 3.95 19.91
N PHE A 23 11.00 4.90 19.64
CA PHE A 23 10.70 6.11 18.86
C PHE A 23 10.85 5.94 17.34
N THR A 24 11.56 4.92 16.85
CA THR A 24 11.72 4.66 15.40
C THR A 24 10.55 3.90 14.78
N GLY A 25 9.59 3.44 15.58
CA GLY A 25 8.30 2.91 15.12
C GLY A 25 7.34 4.00 14.64
N VAL A 26 7.87 5.10 14.06
CA VAL A 26 7.07 6.19 13.49
C VAL A 26 6.07 5.55 12.54
N VAL A 27 4.80 5.79 12.82
CA VAL A 27 3.66 5.30 12.03
C VAL A 27 3.74 5.99 10.67
N TRP A 28 4.48 5.43 9.72
CA TRP A 28 4.40 5.88 8.34
C TRP A 28 3.00 5.51 7.86
N ALA A 29 2.17 6.53 7.62
CA ALA A 29 0.89 6.32 6.96
C ALA A 29 1.15 5.55 5.66
N GLN A 30 0.44 4.44 5.45
CA GLN A 30 0.66 3.64 4.25
C GLN A 30 0.31 4.49 3.03
N ARG A 31 1.26 4.60 2.11
CA ARG A 31 1.09 5.33 0.86
C ARG A 31 0.67 4.37 -0.22
N SER A 32 -0.39 4.70 -0.95
CA SER A 32 -0.88 3.91 -2.05
C SER A 32 0.18 3.81 -3.16
N PRO A 33 0.47 2.59 -3.63
CA PRO A 33 1.37 2.40 -4.77
C PRO A 33 0.80 2.98 -6.08
N PHE A 34 -0.52 2.99 -6.24
CA PHE A 34 -1.17 3.29 -7.53
C PHE A 34 -1.41 4.77 -7.78
N ASN A 35 -1.71 5.54 -6.72
CA ASN A 35 -1.98 6.98 -6.83
C ASN A 35 -1.19 7.84 -5.84
N GLY A 36 -0.32 7.25 -5.04
CA GLY A 36 0.58 7.98 -4.15
C GLY A 36 -0.13 8.72 -3.00
N LEU A 37 -1.39 8.41 -2.72
CA LEU A 37 -2.14 9.01 -1.61
C LEU A 37 -1.90 8.25 -0.31
N GLU A 38 -1.86 8.97 0.81
CA GLU A 38 -1.71 8.38 2.15
C GLU A 38 -3.06 7.91 2.70
N VAL A 39 -3.08 6.76 3.37
CA VAL A 39 -4.27 6.28 4.11
C VAL A 39 -4.74 7.36 5.08
N LEU A 40 -6.00 7.76 4.96
CA LEU A 40 -6.58 8.78 5.83
C LEU A 40 -6.79 8.19 7.24
N PRO A 41 -6.55 8.97 8.31
CA PRO A 41 -6.85 8.54 9.66
C PRO A 41 -8.34 8.30 9.85
N ALA A 42 -8.71 7.57 10.90
CA ALA A 42 -10.10 7.46 11.32
C ALA A 42 -10.76 8.85 11.47
N ASP A 43 -12.08 8.91 11.28
CA ASP A 43 -12.84 10.14 11.49
C ASP A 43 -12.83 10.60 12.96
N SER A 44 -13.48 11.72 13.26
CA SER A 44 -13.53 12.28 14.62
C SER A 44 -14.17 11.36 15.67
N THR A 45 -14.82 10.27 15.24
CA THR A 45 -15.42 9.25 16.12
C THR A 45 -14.57 7.98 16.22
N GLY A 46 -13.42 7.94 15.55
CA GLY A 46 -12.55 6.76 15.53
C GLY A 46 -12.98 5.69 14.54
N HIS A 47 -13.88 5.99 13.59
CA HIS A 47 -14.35 5.03 12.60
C HIS A 47 -13.57 5.12 11.29
N TYR A 48 -13.41 3.97 10.65
CA TYR A 48 -12.89 3.84 9.29
C TYR A 48 -14.01 3.46 8.33
N ARG A 49 -14.02 4.10 7.18
CA ARG A 49 -14.80 3.75 6.00
C ARG A 49 -13.85 3.16 4.97
N ILE A 50 -14.02 1.87 4.69
CA ILE A 50 -13.20 1.14 3.74
C ILE A 50 -14.10 0.66 2.61
N ILE A 51 -13.69 0.90 1.37
CA ILE A 51 -14.35 0.36 0.19
C ILE A 51 -13.62 -0.92 -0.21
N PHE A 52 -14.39 -1.94 -0.59
CA PHE A 52 -13.87 -3.18 -1.16
C PHE A 52 -14.44 -3.37 -2.57
N GLY A 53 -13.61 -3.89 -3.48
CA GLY A 53 -14.00 -4.26 -4.83
C GLY A 53 -13.01 -5.26 -5.42
N GLY A 54 -13.17 -5.64 -6.68
CA GLY A 54 -12.23 -6.50 -7.41
C GLY A 54 -12.78 -6.80 -8.80
N HIS A 55 -12.05 -7.60 -9.59
CA HIS A 55 -12.39 -7.90 -10.99
C HIS A 55 -12.63 -6.62 -11.80
N PHE A 56 -11.72 -5.65 -11.64
CA PHE A 56 -11.85 -4.36 -12.28
C PHE A 56 -11.60 -4.41 -13.78
N HIS A 57 -11.08 -5.52 -14.32
CA HIS A 57 -11.12 -5.75 -15.76
C HIS A 57 -12.54 -5.98 -16.29
N GLY A 58 -13.51 -6.27 -15.41
CA GLY A 58 -14.90 -6.51 -15.77
C GLY A 58 -15.12 -7.90 -16.36
N GLU A 59 -15.67 -7.97 -17.56
CA GLU A 59 -15.91 -9.25 -18.25
C GLU A 59 -14.58 -9.85 -18.76
N SER A 60 -14.41 -11.18 -18.70
CA SER A 60 -13.18 -11.87 -19.16
C SER A 60 -12.93 -11.75 -20.68
N THR A 61 -13.91 -11.28 -21.43
CA THR A 61 -13.81 -10.97 -22.86
C THR A 61 -13.44 -9.51 -23.14
N ASN A 62 -13.27 -8.67 -22.11
CA ASN A 62 -12.87 -7.29 -22.26
C ASN A 62 -11.49 -7.20 -22.96
N ARG A 63 -11.42 -6.44 -24.05
CA ARG A 63 -10.19 -6.15 -24.81
C ARG A 63 -9.95 -4.64 -24.96
N SER A 64 -10.71 -3.81 -24.26
CA SER A 64 -10.59 -2.35 -24.31
C SER A 64 -9.32 -1.84 -23.62
N GLY A 65 -8.78 -2.66 -22.70
CA GLY A 65 -7.73 -2.32 -21.75
C GLY A 65 -8.11 -1.25 -20.73
N TYR A 66 -9.39 -0.87 -20.65
CA TYR A 66 -9.91 0.00 -19.61
C TYR A 66 -10.52 -0.83 -18.47
N PRO A 67 -10.56 -0.25 -17.25
CA PRO A 67 -11.39 -0.79 -16.18
C PRO A 67 -12.85 -0.92 -16.61
N ALA A 68 -13.56 -1.80 -15.91
CA ALA A 68 -14.97 -2.05 -16.09
C ALA A 68 -15.74 -0.73 -16.19
N ALA A 69 -16.59 -0.61 -17.21
CA ALA A 69 -17.33 0.63 -17.45
C ALA A 69 -18.19 1.03 -16.24
N THR A 70 -18.69 0.05 -15.47
CA THR A 70 -19.42 0.27 -14.22
C THR A 70 -18.56 0.94 -13.14
N LEU A 71 -17.29 0.56 -13.02
CA LEU A 71 -16.34 1.20 -12.10
C LEU A 71 -16.10 2.65 -12.53
N LEU A 72 -15.78 2.87 -13.81
CA LEU A 72 -15.50 4.20 -14.34
C LEU A 72 -16.72 5.12 -14.24
N ALA A 73 -17.92 4.61 -14.51
CA ALA A 73 -19.15 5.38 -14.43
C ALA A 73 -19.50 5.83 -12.99
N ASN A 74 -18.98 5.11 -11.98
CA ASN A 74 -19.23 5.42 -10.57
C ASN A 74 -18.06 6.12 -9.89
N LEU A 75 -17.02 6.52 -10.61
CA LEU A 75 -15.80 7.09 -10.02
C LEU A 75 -16.09 8.35 -9.18
N ASP A 76 -16.95 9.24 -9.67
CA ASP A 76 -17.35 10.43 -8.92
C ASP A 76 -18.10 10.09 -7.64
N THR A 77 -18.94 9.05 -7.66
CA THR A 77 -19.63 8.55 -6.47
C THR A 77 -18.63 8.00 -5.47
N ILE A 78 -17.70 7.16 -5.92
CA ILE A 78 -16.63 6.57 -5.10
C ILE A 78 -15.82 7.68 -4.41
N ASN A 79 -15.38 8.68 -5.18
CA ASN A 79 -14.62 9.83 -4.66
C ASN A 79 -15.41 10.63 -3.60
N LYS A 80 -16.74 10.68 -3.69
CA LYS A 80 -17.60 11.39 -2.74
C LYS A 80 -17.91 10.60 -1.47
N LEU A 81 -17.65 9.29 -1.44
CA LEU A 81 -17.89 8.48 -0.24
C LEU A 81 -16.99 8.86 0.93
N GLY A 82 -15.89 9.58 0.69
CA GLY A 82 -14.95 9.98 1.75
C GLY A 82 -14.39 8.77 2.49
N ALA A 83 -14.07 7.71 1.75
CA ALA A 83 -13.45 6.52 2.31
C ALA A 83 -12.00 6.79 2.70
N ASN A 84 -11.54 6.15 3.77
CA ASN A 84 -10.17 6.25 4.25
C ASN A 84 -9.19 5.54 3.32
N LEU A 85 -9.66 4.45 2.69
CA LEU A 85 -8.93 3.68 1.70
C LEU A 85 -9.88 2.78 0.88
N PHE A 86 -9.43 2.37 -0.30
CA PHE A 86 -10.13 1.46 -1.20
C PHE A 86 -9.23 0.26 -1.50
N LEU A 87 -9.72 -0.94 -1.18
CA LEU A 87 -9.06 -2.21 -1.41
C LEU A 87 -9.70 -2.95 -2.58
N SER A 88 -8.87 -3.33 -3.55
CA SER A 88 -9.21 -4.33 -4.54
C SER A 88 -8.75 -5.72 -4.11
N THR A 89 -9.57 -6.72 -4.38
CA THR A 89 -9.28 -8.14 -4.13
C THR A 89 -8.57 -8.82 -5.30
N GLY A 90 -8.13 -8.05 -6.30
CA GLY A 90 -7.39 -8.53 -7.46
C GLY A 90 -8.16 -8.51 -8.76
N ASP A 91 -7.48 -9.02 -9.79
CA ASP A 91 -7.94 -9.06 -11.17
C ASP A 91 -8.28 -7.65 -11.67
N LEU A 92 -7.28 -6.78 -11.55
CA LEU A 92 -7.35 -5.46 -12.14
C LEU A 92 -7.32 -5.56 -13.65
N PHE A 93 -6.44 -6.37 -14.24
CA PHE A 93 -6.17 -6.32 -15.67
C PHE A 93 -6.66 -7.58 -16.41
N MET A 94 -6.80 -7.52 -17.73
CA MET A 94 -6.80 -8.72 -18.58
C MET A 94 -5.40 -8.97 -19.14
N ASP A 95 -4.68 -7.89 -19.43
CA ASP A 95 -3.31 -7.85 -19.93
C ASP A 95 -2.56 -6.72 -19.22
N PRO A 96 -1.90 -7.00 -18.08
CA PRO A 96 -1.31 -5.98 -17.22
C PRO A 96 -0.37 -5.01 -17.94
N GLU A 97 0.43 -5.52 -18.88
CA GLU A 97 1.42 -4.72 -19.61
C GLU A 97 0.76 -3.69 -20.52
N ASN A 98 -0.28 -4.10 -21.25
CA ASN A 98 -0.98 -3.25 -22.20
C ASN A 98 -2.08 -2.38 -21.55
N ASP A 99 -2.66 -2.83 -20.44
CA ASP A 99 -3.78 -2.18 -19.77
C ASP A 99 -3.31 -1.07 -18.80
N LEU A 100 -2.13 -1.22 -18.19
CA LEU A 100 -1.63 -0.31 -17.15
C LEU A 100 -1.66 1.18 -17.55
N PRO A 101 -1.21 1.60 -18.76
CA PRO A 101 -1.27 3.01 -19.15
C PRO A 101 -2.70 3.58 -19.18
N ARG A 102 -3.70 2.75 -19.52
CA ARG A 102 -5.11 3.16 -19.52
C ARG A 102 -5.65 3.23 -18.09
N TYR A 103 -5.29 2.30 -17.21
CA TYR A 103 -5.68 2.34 -15.79
C TYR A 103 -5.10 3.58 -15.08
N GLN A 104 -3.82 3.88 -15.32
CA GLN A 104 -3.17 5.08 -14.78
C GLN A 104 -3.93 6.36 -15.14
N ARG A 105 -4.33 6.52 -16.41
CA ARG A 105 -5.03 7.73 -16.88
C ARG A 105 -6.52 7.78 -16.55
N SER A 106 -7.21 6.65 -16.57
CA SER A 106 -8.68 6.60 -16.48
C SER A 106 -9.20 6.34 -15.08
N PHE A 107 -8.40 5.70 -14.21
CA PHE A 107 -8.82 5.32 -12.86
C PHE A 107 -7.84 5.82 -11.80
N PHE A 108 -6.60 5.33 -11.75
CA PHE A 108 -5.69 5.64 -10.63
C PHE A 108 -5.41 7.15 -10.50
N GLY A 109 -5.15 7.84 -11.61
CA GLY A 109 -4.91 9.29 -11.61
C GLY A 109 -6.15 10.15 -11.35
N LYS A 110 -7.35 9.56 -11.31
CA LYS A 110 -8.62 10.25 -11.06
C LYS A 110 -9.29 9.84 -9.75
N LEU A 111 -8.77 8.80 -9.09
CA LEU A 111 -9.26 8.30 -7.83
C LEU A 111 -8.62 9.12 -6.69
N ASN A 112 -9.46 9.75 -5.87
CA ASN A 112 -9.06 10.61 -4.76
C ASN A 112 -8.93 9.85 -3.43
N THR A 113 -9.07 8.53 -3.47
CA THR A 113 -8.98 7.64 -2.31
C THR A 113 -7.72 6.77 -2.43
N PRO A 114 -6.94 6.57 -1.37
CA PRO A 114 -5.80 5.66 -1.37
C PRO A 114 -6.22 4.26 -1.81
N PHE A 115 -5.54 3.72 -2.84
CA PHE A 115 -5.92 2.46 -3.46
C PHE A 115 -4.86 1.38 -3.28
N PHE A 116 -5.28 0.17 -2.93
CA PHE A 116 -4.41 -1.00 -2.82
C PHE A 116 -5.07 -2.19 -3.49
N ASN A 117 -4.26 -3.14 -3.97
CA ASN A 117 -4.74 -4.33 -4.66
C ASN A 117 -4.10 -5.57 -4.06
N ALA A 118 -4.90 -6.56 -3.67
CA ALA A 118 -4.42 -7.93 -3.56
C ALA A 118 -4.25 -8.46 -4.99
N LEU A 119 -3.14 -9.14 -5.32
CA LEU A 119 -2.94 -9.65 -6.68
C LEU A 119 -3.93 -10.79 -6.97
N GLY A 120 -4.63 -10.71 -8.09
CA GLY A 120 -5.42 -11.81 -8.66
C GLY A 120 -4.64 -12.58 -9.73
N ASN A 121 -5.23 -13.65 -10.28
CA ASN A 121 -4.56 -14.50 -11.27
C ASN A 121 -4.36 -13.81 -12.63
N HIS A 122 -5.05 -12.69 -12.88
CA HIS A 122 -4.86 -11.88 -14.08
C HIS A 122 -3.88 -10.71 -13.89
N ASP A 123 -3.38 -10.47 -12.68
CA ASP A 123 -2.48 -9.35 -12.37
C ASP A 123 -0.99 -9.68 -12.52
N GLU A 124 -0.65 -10.90 -12.93
CA GLU A 124 0.73 -11.35 -13.09
C GLU A 124 1.38 -10.69 -14.30
N PHE A 125 2.41 -9.86 -14.04
CA PHE A 125 3.29 -9.36 -15.09
C PHE A 125 4.29 -10.45 -15.49
N GLY A 126 4.57 -10.56 -16.79
CA GLY A 126 5.63 -11.45 -17.29
C GLY A 126 6.96 -11.24 -16.57
N ILE A 127 7.71 -12.33 -16.39
CA ILE A 127 8.91 -12.46 -15.54
C ILE A 127 10.07 -11.49 -15.92
N GLU A 128 9.97 -10.77 -17.03
CA GLU A 128 11.03 -9.88 -17.55
C GLU A 128 11.09 -8.51 -16.85
N TRP A 129 10.07 -8.12 -16.08
CA TRP A 129 9.96 -6.76 -15.51
C TRP A 129 10.33 -6.67 -14.02
N ALA A 130 11.59 -6.99 -13.70
CA ALA A 130 12.22 -6.63 -12.43
C ALA A 130 12.67 -5.15 -12.38
N ASP A 131 11.98 -4.25 -13.10
CA ASP A 131 12.22 -2.80 -13.06
C ASP A 131 11.32 -2.15 -11.99
N PRO A 132 11.89 -1.50 -10.96
CA PRO A 132 11.13 -0.83 -9.90
C PRO A 132 10.26 0.35 -10.38
N VAL A 133 10.42 0.80 -11.63
CA VAL A 133 9.59 1.87 -12.22
C VAL A 133 8.21 1.37 -12.68
N VAL A 134 8.09 0.09 -13.02
CA VAL A 134 6.85 -0.52 -13.56
C VAL A 134 6.02 -1.22 -12.47
N ARG A 135 6.61 -1.47 -11.30
CA ARG A 135 5.90 -1.89 -10.09
C ARG A 135 5.49 -0.65 -9.31
N PRO A 136 4.22 -0.22 -9.32
CA PRO A 136 3.82 0.84 -8.42
C PRO A 136 4.00 0.30 -6.99
N GLY A 137 5.01 0.82 -6.29
CA GLY A 137 5.13 0.91 -4.83
C GLY A 137 5.14 -0.35 -3.95
N CYS A 138 5.94 -1.37 -4.26
CA CYS A 138 6.52 -2.17 -3.17
C CYS A 138 7.96 -1.65 -2.95
N LEU A 139 8.19 -0.92 -1.86
CA LEU A 139 9.48 -0.30 -1.56
C LEU A 139 10.60 -1.36 -1.48
N ASP A 140 11.63 -1.22 -2.31
CA ASP A 140 12.94 -1.88 -2.11
C ASP A 140 13.61 -1.26 -0.88
N GLY A 141 13.32 -1.83 0.29
CA GLY A 141 14.03 -1.54 1.52
C GLY A 141 15.43 -2.17 1.50
N ALA A 142 16.43 -1.36 1.18
CA ALA A 142 17.84 -1.46 1.60
C ALA A 142 18.69 -2.69 1.16
N GLY A 143 19.79 -2.39 0.48
CA GLY A 143 21.13 -2.97 0.72
C GLY A 143 21.31 -4.50 0.63
N SER A 144 21.98 -4.95 -0.43
CA SER A 144 22.80 -6.16 -0.52
C SER A 144 22.47 -7.34 0.43
N ALA A 145 21.76 -8.34 -0.08
CA ALA A 145 22.09 -9.78 -0.01
C ALA A 145 20.81 -10.61 -0.18
N SER A 146 20.85 -11.57 -1.11
CA SER A 146 19.89 -12.68 -1.30
C SER A 146 18.40 -12.32 -1.40
N LEU A 147 17.88 -12.42 -2.63
CA LEU A 147 16.46 -12.32 -2.98
C LEU A 147 15.56 -13.19 -2.09
N PRO A 148 14.56 -12.62 -1.38
CA PRO A 148 13.38 -13.35 -0.97
C PRO A 148 12.31 -13.34 -2.09
N PRO A 149 11.40 -14.33 -2.12
CA PRO A 149 10.41 -14.45 -3.18
C PRO A 149 9.34 -13.36 -3.06
N SER A 150 8.97 -12.79 -4.21
CA SER A 150 7.81 -11.93 -4.50
C SER A 150 7.35 -10.98 -3.39
N PRO A 151 7.55 -9.64 -3.51
CA PRO A 151 6.93 -8.72 -2.59
C PRO A 151 5.43 -8.65 -2.89
N THR A 152 4.66 -9.51 -2.24
CA THR A 152 3.24 -9.31 -2.03
C THR A 152 3.10 -7.98 -1.29
N CYS A 153 2.54 -6.96 -1.94
CA CYS A 153 2.17 -5.71 -1.28
C CYS A 153 0.96 -6.00 -0.35
N ILE A 154 1.23 -6.65 0.79
CA ILE A 154 0.25 -6.90 1.84
C ILE A 154 0.02 -5.59 2.58
N LEU A 155 -1.21 -5.07 2.51
CA LEU A 155 -1.67 -4.03 3.41
C LEU A 155 -1.64 -4.58 4.84
N VAL A 156 -0.63 -4.20 5.63
CA VAL A 156 -0.60 -4.50 7.06
C VAL A 156 -1.41 -3.42 7.77
N LEU A 157 -2.69 -3.68 8.05
CA LEU A 157 -3.48 -2.84 8.95
C LEU A 157 -2.92 -3.00 10.36
N ARG A 158 -2.10 -2.04 10.81
CA ARG A 158 -1.69 -1.96 12.21
C ARG A 158 -2.83 -1.29 12.97
N TYR A 159 -3.51 -2.07 13.81
CA TYR A 159 -4.47 -1.59 14.80
C TYR A 159 -3.77 -1.35 16.14
#